data_AF-A0AAV7XJQ2-F1
#
_entry.id   AF-A0AAV7XJQ2-F1
#
_cell.length_a   1.000
_cell.length_b   1.000
_cell.length_c   1.000
_cell.angle_alpha   90.00
_cell.angle_beta   90.00
_cell.angle_gamma   90.00
#
_symmetry.space_group_name_H-M   'P 1'
#
loop_
_entity.id
_entity.type
_entity.pdbx_description
1 polymer ?
#
loop_
_entity_poly.entity_id
_entity_poly.type
_entity_poly.pdbx_seq_one_letter_code
_entity_poly.pdbx_strand_id
1 'polypeptide(L)'
;MDSSFSLEDGGLIPITSTPKKAKPKEKCQYCGKGYVVKHYFNKHVESHLSRATSTSSATSTPVTTGNDALNESDASLLHLDASDVSFSALQGDTTNHPFKKPAPLPKKKGGFINKIKVQKKKNFVCTYCLKAYVSERTMRTHMRVHIMQVANCPSYGCSGQRFKELVGHVVGLNNFSDFSSKVLQELATVIETKQCMLPSALLKTLADKVEKISCNEKFCDECLSLLGVSDYDCDTQSQFIVEFLFNCLTEVFRFISASFRKHYQRPLKPMPELDAEDKQVIYYIGGSIMRGYFRIAHRHKNNPKWEKVCAVIKTHLLSSEPVGDIDAAWTRDIDRGSLLYITMPCQIFFLSVTKVVYENEKRDGSIDYDQVIDIVCKTSISVQWDDIIKDALPEDLSIGLMTDVVQCFSKACGRGVAKRRLNALRDKPIISMPTRHAVASRKT
;
A
#
# COMPACT_ATOMS: atom_id res chain seq x y z
N MET A 1 33.15 16.51 -51.96
CA MET A 1 32.52 17.66 -51.29
C MET A 1 32.64 17.39 -49.81
N ASP A 2 33.82 17.72 -49.31
CA ASP A 2 34.25 17.52 -47.93
C ASP A 2 33.68 18.62 -47.05
N SER A 3 33.21 18.27 -45.86
CA SER A 3 32.85 19.23 -44.82
C SER A 3 33.22 18.62 -43.47
N SER A 4 34.52 18.74 -43.19
CA SER A 4 35.17 18.51 -41.91
C SER A 4 34.67 19.54 -40.88
N PHE A 5 34.22 19.03 -39.73
CA PHE A 5 33.93 19.81 -38.53
C PHE A 5 35.21 19.97 -37.70
N SER A 6 35.67 21.20 -37.54
CA SER A 6 36.76 21.56 -36.63
C SER A 6 36.22 21.94 -35.26
N LEU A 7 36.80 21.35 -34.22
CA LEU A 7 36.67 21.74 -32.82
C LEU A 7 37.63 22.92 -32.55
N GLU A 8 37.10 24.07 -32.13
CA GLU A 8 37.90 25.15 -31.56
C GLU A 8 37.53 25.41 -30.09
N ASP A 9 38.60 25.33 -29.29
CA ASP A 9 38.98 26.01 -28.05
C ASP A 9 37.97 26.53 -27.03
N GLY A 10 38.19 26.07 -25.80
CA GLY A 10 37.54 26.52 -24.58
C GLY A 10 38.08 27.86 -24.08
N GLY A 11 37.18 28.84 -23.97
CA GLY A 11 37.37 30.08 -23.23
C GLY A 11 36.86 29.97 -21.79
N LEU A 12 37.72 30.29 -20.83
CA LEU A 12 37.41 30.48 -19.41
C LEU A 12 36.44 31.65 -19.21
N ILE A 13 35.29 31.41 -18.55
CA ILE A 13 34.35 32.46 -18.13
C ILE A 13 34.62 32.82 -16.65
N PRO A 14 34.78 34.11 -16.31
CA PRO A 14 34.95 34.55 -14.93
C PRO A 14 33.61 34.57 -14.18
N ILE A 15 33.60 34.00 -12.98
CA ILE A 15 32.47 34.01 -12.05
C ILE A 15 32.44 35.37 -11.35
N THR A 16 31.50 36.24 -11.71
CA THR A 16 31.17 37.43 -10.90
C THR A 16 29.66 37.68 -10.77
N SER A 17 29.30 38.05 -9.54
CA SER A 17 28.07 38.72 -9.07
C SER A 17 26.85 37.85 -8.72
N THR A 18 26.46 37.97 -7.44
CA THR A 18 25.21 37.46 -6.88
C THR A 18 24.02 38.23 -7.47
N PRO A 19 22.88 37.56 -7.75
CA PRO A 19 21.73 38.20 -8.35
C PRO A 19 21.08 39.19 -7.38
N LYS A 20 20.99 40.46 -7.78
CA LYS A 20 20.24 41.51 -7.08
C LYS A 20 18.78 41.05 -6.91
N LYS A 21 18.30 41.02 -5.65
CA LYS A 21 16.91 40.67 -5.31
C LYS A 21 15.94 41.58 -6.08
N ALA A 22 15.18 41.01 -7.00
CA ALA A 22 14.15 41.72 -7.73
C ALA A 22 13.04 42.18 -6.77
N LYS A 23 12.67 43.46 -6.83
CA LYS A 23 11.54 43.99 -6.06
C LYS A 23 10.24 43.31 -6.52
N PRO A 24 9.34 42.91 -5.61
CA PRO A 24 8.06 42.31 -5.96
C PRO A 24 7.21 43.30 -6.76
N LYS A 25 6.63 42.82 -7.85
CA LYS A 25 5.84 43.63 -8.80
C LYS A 25 4.39 43.80 -8.34
N GLU A 26 3.85 42.83 -7.61
CA GLU A 26 2.45 42.87 -7.14
C GLU A 26 2.38 42.57 -5.64
N LYS A 27 1.46 43.23 -4.91
CA LYS A 27 1.22 43.00 -3.47
C LYS A 27 -0.26 42.68 -3.24
N CYS A 28 -0.53 41.64 -2.47
CA CYS A 28 -1.89 41.23 -2.12
C CYS A 28 -2.56 42.27 -1.23
N GLN A 29 -3.75 42.73 -1.61
CA GLN A 29 -4.49 43.74 -0.84
C GLN A 29 -5.09 43.17 0.46
N TYR A 30 -5.37 41.86 0.51
CA TYR A 30 -5.94 41.21 1.69
C TYR A 30 -4.92 40.95 2.82
N CYS A 31 -3.65 40.72 2.49
CA CYS A 31 -2.63 40.35 3.50
C CYS A 31 -1.25 41.01 3.34
N GLY A 32 -1.05 41.87 2.35
CA GLY A 32 0.19 42.63 2.14
C GLY A 32 1.37 41.85 1.54
N LYS A 33 1.25 40.54 1.30
CA LYS A 33 2.35 39.71 0.73
C LYS A 33 2.69 40.13 -0.70
N GLY A 34 3.99 40.30 -0.99
CA GLY A 34 4.52 40.72 -2.29
C GLY A 34 5.02 39.55 -3.14
N TYR A 35 4.74 39.59 -4.44
CA TYR A 35 5.08 38.54 -5.41
C TYR A 35 5.82 39.15 -6.61
N VAL A 36 6.88 38.47 -7.05
CA VAL A 36 7.67 38.88 -8.23
C VAL A 36 7.03 38.38 -9.53
N VAL A 37 6.31 37.25 -9.46
CA VAL A 37 5.69 36.56 -10.60
C VAL A 37 4.17 36.54 -10.43
N LYS A 38 3.44 37.05 -11.43
CA LYS A 38 1.98 37.24 -11.42
C LYS A 38 1.18 35.95 -11.19
N HIS A 39 1.69 34.81 -11.67
CA HIS A 39 1.05 33.51 -11.46
C HIS A 39 0.87 33.17 -9.96
N TYR A 40 1.90 33.39 -9.13
CA TYR A 40 1.82 33.12 -7.69
C TYR A 40 0.96 34.14 -6.94
N PHE A 41 0.89 35.38 -7.44
CA PHE A 41 -0.02 36.39 -6.92
C PHE A 41 -1.49 35.96 -7.12
N ASN A 42 -1.87 35.56 -8.35
CA ASN A 42 -3.24 35.15 -8.66
C ASN A 42 -3.68 33.94 -7.82
N LYS A 43 -2.84 32.90 -7.75
CA LYS A 43 -3.13 31.70 -6.95
C LYS A 43 -3.27 32.01 -5.45
N HIS A 44 -2.55 33.02 -4.96
CA HIS A 44 -2.69 33.49 -3.59
C HIS A 44 -4.00 34.29 -3.38
N VAL A 45 -4.42 35.10 -4.34
CA VAL A 45 -5.70 35.85 -4.24
C VAL A 45 -6.90 34.90 -4.24
N GLU A 46 -6.85 33.84 -5.05
CA GLU A 46 -7.89 32.80 -5.09
C GLU A 46 -8.15 32.15 -3.72
N SER A 47 -7.12 31.97 -2.89
CA SER A 47 -7.29 31.33 -1.58
C SER A 47 -8.05 32.18 -0.55
N HIS A 48 -8.11 33.50 -0.75
CA HIS A 48 -8.98 34.38 0.05
C HIS A 48 -10.44 34.25 -0.37
N LEU A 49 -10.68 34.10 -1.68
CA LEU A 49 -12.03 33.94 -2.23
C LEU A 49 -12.64 32.60 -1.83
N SER A 50 -11.86 31.51 -1.83
CA SER A 50 -12.31 30.19 -1.38
C SER A 50 -12.69 30.13 0.11
N ARG A 51 -12.21 31.07 0.93
CA ARG A 51 -12.54 31.16 2.36
C ARG A 51 -13.81 31.96 2.62
N ALA A 52 -14.10 32.97 1.80
CA ALA A 52 -15.29 33.81 1.94
C ALA A 52 -16.59 33.05 1.63
N THR A 53 -16.54 32.02 0.77
CA THR A 53 -17.71 31.22 0.38
C THR A 53 -18.17 30.21 1.44
N SER A 54 -17.42 30.03 2.53
CA SER A 54 -17.67 28.94 3.50
C SER A 54 -18.36 29.41 4.79
N THR A 55 -18.68 30.70 4.93
CA THR A 55 -19.11 31.28 6.22
C THR A 55 -20.54 31.85 6.24
N SER A 56 -21.41 31.47 5.30
CA SER A 56 -22.81 31.94 5.30
C SER A 56 -23.80 30.84 4.94
N SER A 57 -24.16 29.99 5.91
CA SER A 57 -25.41 29.22 5.94
C SER A 57 -25.66 28.65 7.34
N ALA A 58 -26.17 29.48 8.24
CA ALA A 58 -26.79 29.01 9.48
C ALA A 58 -27.85 30.02 9.95
N THR A 59 -29.11 29.84 9.53
CA THR A 59 -30.26 30.27 10.35
C THR A 59 -31.53 29.50 10.00
N SER A 60 -32.11 28.93 11.07
CA SER A 60 -33.54 28.69 11.36
C SER A 60 -34.40 27.85 10.41
N THR A 61 -34.84 26.68 10.91
CA THR A 61 -36.22 26.21 10.73
C THR A 61 -36.75 25.54 12.02
N PRO A 62 -38.08 25.61 12.27
CA PRO A 62 -38.68 25.36 13.57
C PRO A 62 -39.16 23.92 13.76
N VAL A 63 -39.37 23.60 15.03
CA VAL A 63 -40.01 22.40 15.58
C VAL A 63 -41.40 22.18 14.96
N THR A 64 -41.67 20.98 14.48
CA THR A 64 -43.04 20.48 14.32
C THR A 64 -43.06 18.98 14.61
N THR A 65 -43.75 18.64 15.69
CA THR A 65 -44.20 17.32 16.10
C THR A 65 -45.20 16.75 15.09
N GLY A 66 -45.02 15.50 14.69
CA GLY A 66 -45.98 14.74 13.90
C GLY A 66 -45.63 13.26 13.92
N ASN A 67 -46.39 12.50 14.72
CA ASN A 67 -46.50 11.05 14.60
C ASN A 67 -47.03 10.71 13.21
N ASP A 68 -46.48 9.68 12.56
CA ASP A 68 -47.28 8.72 11.79
C ASP A 68 -46.48 7.44 11.51
N ALA A 69 -47.16 6.32 11.71
CA ALA A 69 -46.69 4.97 11.58
C ALA A 69 -47.35 4.32 10.35
N LEU A 70 -46.55 3.93 9.35
CA LEU A 70 -46.82 2.93 8.29
C LEU A 70 -45.44 2.48 7.77
N ASN A 71 -44.91 1.31 8.10
CA ASN A 71 -45.18 -0.06 7.62
C ASN A 71 -44.70 -0.37 6.18
N GLU A 72 -44.14 -1.58 6.03
CA GLU A 72 -43.69 -2.30 4.80
C GLU A 72 -42.34 -1.88 4.17
N SER A 73 -41.26 -2.66 4.34
CA SER A 73 -40.93 -4.01 3.82
C SER A 73 -40.38 -4.00 2.39
N ASP A 74 -39.04 -3.93 2.25
CA ASP A 74 -38.29 -4.75 1.30
C ASP A 74 -36.77 -4.56 1.50
N ALA A 75 -36.15 -5.48 2.21
CA ALA A 75 -34.70 -5.64 2.24
C ALA A 75 -34.39 -7.13 2.29
N SER A 76 -34.29 -7.72 1.10
CA SER A 76 -33.80 -9.09 0.91
C SER A 76 -32.34 -9.18 1.39
N LEU A 77 -32.17 -9.78 2.56
CA LEU A 77 -30.92 -10.04 3.24
C LEU A 77 -30.41 -11.41 2.78
N LEU A 78 -29.21 -11.46 2.19
CA LEU A 78 -28.52 -12.73 1.94
C LEU A 78 -27.96 -13.24 3.27
N HIS A 79 -28.76 -14.07 3.94
CA HIS A 79 -28.37 -14.87 5.09
C HIS A 79 -27.67 -16.14 4.58
N LEU A 80 -26.42 -16.35 4.96
CA LEU A 80 -25.77 -17.66 4.90
C LEU A 80 -25.46 -18.07 6.34
N ASP A 81 -26.24 -19.03 6.82
CA ASP A 81 -26.02 -19.75 8.06
C ASP A 81 -24.80 -20.67 7.93
N ALA A 82 -23.95 -20.64 8.95
CA ALA A 82 -22.99 -21.70 9.23
C ALA A 82 -22.70 -21.70 10.74
N SER A 83 -23.65 -22.21 11.52
CA SER A 83 -23.41 -22.70 12.88
C SER A 83 -23.29 -24.22 12.83
N ASP A 84 -22.12 -24.73 13.23
CA ASP A 84 -21.89 -25.94 14.06
C ASP A 84 -20.57 -26.61 13.69
N VAL A 85 -19.50 -26.32 14.43
CA VAL A 85 -18.64 -27.36 15.02
C VAL A 85 -18.00 -26.80 16.29
N SER A 86 -18.32 -27.41 17.44
CA SER A 86 -17.59 -27.29 18.70
C SER A 86 -17.17 -28.70 19.16
N PHE A 87 -16.24 -28.75 20.13
CA PHE A 87 -15.59 -29.90 20.80
C PHE A 87 -14.45 -30.58 20.01
N SER A 88 -13.30 -30.97 20.59
CA SER A 88 -12.71 -30.77 21.93
C SER A 88 -11.25 -31.25 21.93
N ALA A 89 -10.54 -30.88 23.00
CA ALA A 89 -9.15 -31.18 23.34
C ALA A 89 -8.72 -32.66 23.22
N LEU A 90 -7.45 -32.87 22.86
CA LEU A 90 -6.63 -33.94 23.42
C LEU A 90 -5.18 -33.45 23.64
N GLN A 91 -4.80 -33.47 24.92
CA GLN A 91 -3.41 -33.51 25.38
C GLN A 91 -2.76 -34.82 24.98
N GLY A 92 -1.45 -34.78 24.75
CA GLY A 92 -0.60 -35.96 24.54
C GLY A 92 0.87 -35.56 24.63
N ASP A 93 1.41 -35.72 25.83
CA ASP A 93 2.78 -35.45 26.26
C ASP A 93 3.73 -36.63 25.90
N THR A 94 5.03 -36.47 26.19
CA THR A 94 6.14 -37.47 26.18
C THR A 94 6.85 -37.67 24.83
N THR A 95 8.18 -37.77 24.67
CA THR A 95 9.33 -37.98 25.57
C THR A 95 10.68 -37.66 24.88
N ASN A 96 11.60 -37.02 25.63
CA ASN A 96 13.02 -37.33 25.84
C ASN A 96 14.02 -37.74 24.71
N HIS A 97 14.98 -36.82 24.44
CA HIS A 97 16.45 -36.96 24.59
C HIS A 97 17.28 -37.84 23.57
N PRO A 98 18.64 -37.87 23.59
CA PRO A 98 19.57 -36.86 23.01
C PRO A 98 20.84 -37.45 22.33
N PHE A 99 21.39 -36.96 21.20
CA PHE A 99 22.75 -37.41 20.78
C PHE A 99 23.70 -36.35 20.20
N LYS A 100 24.69 -36.04 21.07
CA LYS A 100 26.15 -35.92 20.90
C LYS A 100 26.77 -35.00 19.83
N LYS A 101 27.54 -34.04 20.36
CA LYS A 101 28.60 -33.24 19.72
C LYS A 101 29.84 -34.10 19.30
N PRO A 102 30.69 -33.56 18.40
CA PRO A 102 31.71 -34.29 17.65
C PRO A 102 33.07 -34.43 18.35
N ALA A 103 33.87 -35.39 17.87
CA ALA A 103 35.25 -35.67 18.28
C ALA A 103 36.31 -34.83 17.50
N PRO A 104 37.58 -34.75 17.98
CA PRO A 104 38.47 -33.61 17.75
C PRO A 104 39.64 -33.81 16.75
N LEU A 105 40.04 -32.68 16.15
CA LEU A 105 41.35 -32.18 15.65
C LEU A 105 42.51 -33.13 15.29
N PRO A 106 43.31 -32.70 14.28
CA PRO A 106 44.75 -32.56 14.50
C PRO A 106 45.30 -31.14 14.23
N LYS A 107 46.32 -30.84 15.03
CA LYS A 107 46.99 -29.55 15.24
C LYS A 107 47.88 -29.16 14.06
N LYS A 108 47.85 -27.89 13.65
CA LYS A 108 49.00 -27.23 12.99
C LYS A 108 49.37 -25.96 13.74
N LYS A 109 50.63 -25.94 14.20
CA LYS A 109 51.35 -24.79 14.75
C LYS A 109 51.70 -23.84 13.61
N GLY A 110 51.45 -22.54 13.78
CA GLY A 110 52.01 -21.52 12.91
C GLY A 110 51.28 -20.19 12.96
N GLY A 111 51.98 -19.15 13.44
CA GLY A 111 51.67 -17.75 13.14
C GLY A 111 50.77 -17.02 14.14
N PHE A 112 51.38 -16.33 15.10
CA PHE A 112 50.76 -15.22 15.81
C PHE A 112 50.47 -14.08 14.82
N ILE A 113 49.28 -14.08 14.22
CA ILE A 113 48.66 -12.87 13.69
C ILE A 113 47.69 -12.43 14.77
N ASN A 114 47.93 -11.26 15.37
CA ASN A 114 46.98 -10.61 16.25
C ASN A 114 45.67 -10.41 15.48
N LYS A 115 44.73 -11.35 15.64
CA LYS A 115 43.32 -11.17 15.29
C LYS A 115 42.79 -10.06 16.20
N ILE A 116 42.97 -8.82 15.77
CA ILE A 116 42.11 -7.73 16.21
C ILE A 116 40.70 -8.21 15.86
N LYS A 117 39.94 -8.63 16.89
CA LYS A 117 38.50 -8.82 16.79
C LYS A 117 37.96 -7.47 16.34
N VAL A 118 37.81 -7.28 15.02
CA VAL A 118 36.98 -6.22 14.46
C VAL A 118 35.57 -6.57 14.90
N GLN A 119 35.21 -6.12 16.11
CA GLN A 119 33.82 -6.05 16.51
C GLN A 119 33.17 -5.21 15.41
N LYS A 120 32.27 -5.82 14.63
CA LYS A 120 31.39 -5.10 13.73
C LYS A 120 30.61 -4.12 14.61
N LYS A 121 31.10 -2.88 14.71
CA LYS A 121 30.39 -1.80 15.40
C LYS A 121 29.05 -1.71 14.70
N LYS A 122 27.95 -1.88 15.44
CA LYS A 122 26.62 -1.65 14.91
C LYS A 122 26.58 -0.19 14.48
N ASN A 123 26.47 0.03 13.18
CA ASN A 123 26.26 1.37 12.65
C ASN A 123 24.81 1.76 12.94
N PHE A 124 24.62 2.96 13.48
CA PHE A 124 23.31 3.55 13.66
C PHE A 124 22.92 4.26 12.37
N VAL A 125 21.76 3.94 11.78
CA VAL A 125 21.34 4.53 10.50
C VAL A 125 20.17 5.47 10.74
N CYS A 126 20.30 6.72 10.29
CA CYS A 126 19.20 7.68 10.33
C CYS A 126 18.07 7.24 9.39
N THR A 127 16.84 7.15 9.88
CA THR A 127 15.68 6.74 9.07
C THR A 127 15.24 7.78 8.04
N TYR A 128 15.54 9.07 8.26
CA TYR A 128 15.13 10.16 7.39
C TYR A 128 16.03 10.33 6.15
N CYS A 129 17.35 10.20 6.31
CA CYS A 129 18.31 10.42 5.22
C CYS A 129 19.25 9.23 4.94
N LEU A 130 19.05 8.11 5.64
CA LEU A 130 19.83 6.88 5.51
C LEU A 130 21.34 7.02 5.78
N LYS A 131 21.79 8.14 6.38
CA LYS A 131 23.18 8.30 6.81
C LYS A 131 23.50 7.38 7.98
N ALA A 132 24.66 6.71 7.90
CA ALA A 132 25.18 5.84 8.94
C ALA A 132 26.10 6.60 9.90
N TYR A 133 26.01 6.27 11.19
CA TYR A 133 26.72 6.88 12.30
C TYR A 133 27.42 5.82 13.13
N VAL A 134 28.64 6.15 13.60
CA VAL A 134 29.48 5.26 14.40
C VAL A 134 29.04 5.20 15.86
N SER A 135 28.27 6.18 16.33
CA SER A 135 27.78 6.26 17.71
C SER A 135 26.35 6.77 17.80
N GLU A 136 25.63 6.32 18.81
CA GLU A 136 24.26 6.76 19.09
C GLU A 136 24.18 8.28 19.35
N ARG A 137 25.16 8.83 20.06
CA ARG A 137 25.22 10.27 20.37
C ARG A 137 25.30 11.12 19.09
N THR A 138 26.08 10.69 18.09
CA THR A 138 26.19 11.42 16.82
C THR A 138 24.91 11.29 15.98
N MET A 139 24.28 10.11 15.98
CA MET A 139 22.95 9.92 15.38
C MET A 139 21.89 10.81 16.05
N ARG A 140 21.79 10.84 17.39
CA ARG A 140 20.82 11.69 18.10
C ARG A 140 21.03 13.17 17.79
N THR A 141 22.29 13.61 17.71
CA THR A 141 22.63 15.01 17.36
C THR A 141 22.20 15.32 15.92
N HIS A 142 22.43 14.40 14.99
CA HIS A 142 21.96 14.53 13.62
C HIS A 142 20.42 14.56 13.54
N MET A 143 19.71 13.78 14.36
CA MET A 143 18.24 13.77 14.32
C MET A 143 17.61 15.09 14.71
N ARG A 144 18.28 15.88 15.57
CA ARG A 144 17.86 17.25 15.82
C ARG A 144 17.83 18.12 14.57
N VAL A 145 18.70 17.88 13.57
CA VAL A 145 18.70 18.65 12.32
C VAL A 145 17.41 18.43 11.54
N HIS A 146 16.95 17.18 11.43
CA HIS A 146 15.69 16.88 10.75
C HIS A 146 14.50 17.50 11.47
N ILE A 147 14.46 17.35 12.79
CA ILE A 147 13.43 17.95 13.64
C ILE A 147 13.43 19.48 13.51
N MET A 148 14.60 20.12 13.54
CA MET A 148 14.74 21.57 13.37
C MET A 148 14.39 22.04 11.95
N GLN A 149 14.64 21.22 10.92
CA GLN A 149 14.26 21.54 9.54
C GLN A 149 12.73 21.56 9.38
N VAL A 150 12.01 20.62 10.00
CA VAL A 150 10.54 20.64 10.06
C VAL A 150 10.07 21.92 10.74
N ALA A 151 10.63 22.23 11.91
CA ALA A 151 10.26 23.43 12.66
C ALA A 151 10.67 24.77 11.99
N ASN A 152 11.55 24.74 10.99
CA ASN A 152 11.95 25.90 10.18
C ASN A 152 11.04 26.16 8.97
N CYS A 153 9.97 25.39 8.78
CA CYS A 153 9.07 25.60 7.64
C CYS A 153 8.41 27.00 7.73
N PRO A 154 8.41 27.81 6.64
CA PRO A 154 7.80 29.15 6.64
C PRO A 154 6.32 29.20 7.00
N SER A 155 5.64 28.05 7.02
CA SER A 155 4.25 27.88 7.45
C SER A 155 4.02 28.17 8.93
N TYR A 156 5.07 28.20 9.77
CA TYR A 156 4.93 28.25 11.23
C TYR A 156 4.92 29.65 11.88
N GLY A 157 5.16 30.72 11.13
CA GLY A 157 5.07 32.10 11.67
C GLY A 157 5.86 32.33 12.97
N CYS A 158 5.33 33.19 13.86
CA CYS A 158 5.92 33.45 15.19
C CYS A 158 5.79 32.24 16.15
N SER A 159 4.79 31.39 15.95
CA SER A 159 4.54 30.16 16.72
C SER A 159 5.65 29.13 16.56
N GLY A 160 6.34 29.12 15.40
CA GLY A 160 7.41 28.19 15.10
C GLY A 160 8.63 28.31 16.03
N GLN A 161 8.87 29.48 16.64
CA GLN A 161 9.97 29.63 17.58
C GLN A 161 9.67 28.93 18.92
N ARG A 162 8.47 29.13 19.49
CA ARG A 162 8.04 28.42 20.70
C ARG A 162 7.93 26.92 20.47
N PHE A 163 7.46 26.51 19.30
CA PHE A 163 7.44 25.10 18.92
C PHE A 163 8.84 24.47 18.91
N LYS A 164 9.87 25.17 18.40
CA LYS A 164 11.25 24.69 18.46
C LYS A 164 11.76 24.53 19.89
N GLU A 165 11.44 25.49 20.75
CA GLU A 165 11.82 25.47 22.17
C GLU A 165 11.19 24.27 22.87
N LEU A 166 9.89 24.05 22.63
CA LEU A 166 9.16 22.89 23.13
C LEU A 166 9.78 21.57 22.65
N VAL A 167 10.04 21.43 21.35
CA VAL A 167 10.62 20.20 20.82
C VAL A 167 12.05 19.98 21.34
N GLY A 168 12.84 21.05 21.48
CA GLY A 168 14.16 20.99 22.09
C GLY A 168 14.12 20.54 23.56
N HIS A 169 13.13 21.04 24.31
CA HIS A 169 12.87 20.64 25.69
C HIS A 169 12.51 19.16 25.77
N VAL A 170 11.52 18.72 24.99
CA VAL A 170 11.01 17.34 24.97
C VAL A 170 12.10 16.31 24.65
N VAL A 171 12.98 16.60 23.68
CA VAL A 171 14.09 15.70 23.31
C VAL A 171 15.11 15.51 24.45
N GLY A 172 15.15 16.43 25.41
CA GLY A 172 16.02 16.34 26.60
C GLY A 172 15.41 15.59 27.78
N LEU A 173 14.12 15.24 27.74
CA LEU A 173 13.41 14.63 28.87
C LEU A 173 13.65 13.13 28.98
N ASN A 174 13.85 12.66 30.21
CA ASN A 174 13.91 11.22 30.51
C ASN A 174 12.56 10.53 30.30
N ASN A 175 11.45 11.28 30.46
CA ASN A 175 10.08 10.74 30.38
C ASN A 175 9.56 10.61 28.94
N PHE A 176 10.36 10.96 27.93
CA PHE A 176 9.93 10.88 26.53
C PHE A 176 9.60 9.43 26.10
N SER A 177 10.26 8.44 26.70
CA SER A 177 9.94 7.02 26.47
C SER A 177 8.53 6.68 26.91
N ASP A 178 8.08 7.21 28.04
CA ASP A 178 6.80 6.88 28.65
C ASP A 178 5.67 7.54 27.86
N PHE A 179 5.87 8.82 27.50
CA PHE A 179 4.99 9.54 26.58
C PHE A 179 4.85 8.79 25.24
N SER A 180 5.98 8.43 24.61
CA SER A 180 5.97 7.73 23.32
C SER A 180 5.31 6.35 23.42
N SER A 181 5.59 5.61 24.50
CA SER A 181 5.02 4.28 24.73
C SER A 181 3.50 4.34 24.91
N LYS A 182 3.00 5.35 25.63
CA LYS A 182 1.56 5.54 25.84
C LYS A 182 0.83 5.86 24.54
N VAL A 183 1.38 6.74 23.70
CA VAL A 183 0.84 7.04 22.37
C VAL A 183 0.87 5.81 21.46
N LEU A 184 1.99 5.07 21.44
CA LEU A 184 2.13 3.87 20.63
C LEU A 184 1.19 2.74 21.09
N GLN A 185 0.98 2.59 22.39
CA GLN A 185 0.05 1.62 22.94
C GLN A 185 -1.38 1.90 22.47
N GLU A 186 -1.81 3.16 22.51
CA GLU A 186 -3.13 3.56 21.99
C GLU A 186 -3.27 3.27 20.50
N LEU A 187 -2.27 3.59 19.68
CA LEU A 187 -2.28 3.28 18.25
C LEU A 187 -2.30 1.76 18.01
N ALA A 188 -1.55 0.98 18.79
CA ALA A 188 -1.45 -0.46 18.65
C ALA A 188 -2.79 -1.18 18.92
N THR A 189 -3.62 -0.68 19.86
CA THR A 189 -4.93 -1.30 20.15
C THR A 189 -5.84 -1.38 18.92
N VAL A 190 -5.74 -0.42 17.99
CA VAL A 190 -6.52 -0.43 16.75
C VAL A 190 -5.99 -1.47 15.77
N ILE A 191 -4.69 -1.78 15.80
CA ILE A 191 -4.07 -2.76 14.93
C ILE A 191 -4.38 -4.17 15.44
N GLU A 192 -4.31 -4.41 16.74
CA GLU A 192 -4.51 -5.75 17.34
C GLU A 192 -5.88 -6.34 17.04
N THR A 193 -6.92 -5.49 17.01
CA THR A 193 -8.30 -5.90 16.74
C THR A 193 -8.61 -6.06 15.26
N LYS A 194 -7.71 -5.59 14.39
CA LYS A 194 -7.90 -5.63 12.95
C LYS A 194 -7.08 -6.78 12.37
N GLN A 195 -7.77 -7.70 11.71
CA GLN A 195 -7.13 -8.59 10.75
C GLN A 195 -6.73 -7.74 9.54
N CYS A 196 -5.67 -6.94 9.64
CA CYS A 196 -5.35 -5.96 8.61
C CYS A 196 -5.03 -6.64 7.27
N MET A 197 -5.91 -6.38 6.30
CA MET A 197 -5.69 -6.48 4.87
C MET A 197 -5.24 -5.10 4.36
N LEU A 198 -4.26 -5.07 3.45
CA LEU A 198 -3.78 -3.93 2.66
C LEU A 198 -3.15 -2.70 3.42
N PRO A 199 -2.05 -2.12 2.90
CA PRO A 199 -1.44 -0.92 3.50
C PRO A 199 -2.35 0.32 3.53
N SER A 200 -3.16 0.56 2.49
CA SER A 200 -4.04 1.72 2.38
C SER A 200 -5.12 1.75 3.48
N ALA A 201 -5.76 0.61 3.71
CA ALA A 201 -6.73 0.36 4.77
C ALA A 201 -6.16 0.59 6.18
N LEU A 202 -4.96 0.06 6.41
CA LEU A 202 -4.24 0.25 7.66
C LEU A 202 -3.92 1.73 7.90
N LEU A 203 -3.46 2.45 6.89
CA LEU A 203 -3.16 3.88 6.99
C LEU A 203 -4.41 4.68 7.36
N LYS A 204 -5.55 4.39 6.71
CA LYS A 204 -6.82 5.03 7.03
C LYS A 204 -7.26 4.75 8.46
N THR A 205 -7.22 3.48 8.89
CA THR A 205 -7.60 3.10 10.25
C THR A 205 -6.73 3.79 11.30
N LEU A 206 -5.42 3.88 11.05
CA LEU A 206 -4.50 4.57 11.95
C LEU A 206 -4.72 6.09 11.93
N ALA A 207 -5.04 6.69 10.79
CA ALA A 207 -5.37 8.11 10.68
C ALA A 207 -6.65 8.45 11.48
N ASP A 208 -7.71 7.65 11.33
CA ASP A 208 -8.96 7.80 12.11
C ASP A 208 -8.71 7.66 13.62
N LYS A 209 -7.78 6.78 14.02
CA LYS A 209 -7.38 6.63 15.44
C LYS A 209 -6.56 7.83 15.92
N VAL A 210 -5.65 8.36 15.10
CA VAL A 210 -4.90 9.58 15.41
C VAL A 210 -5.83 10.76 15.65
N GLU A 211 -6.84 10.94 14.79
CA GLU A 211 -7.85 11.99 14.95
C GLU A 211 -8.58 11.85 16.29
N LYS A 212 -9.04 10.64 16.62
CA LYS A 212 -9.69 10.36 17.92
C LYS A 212 -8.78 10.62 19.12
N ILE A 213 -7.49 10.30 19.02
CA ILE A 213 -6.51 10.59 20.07
C ILE A 213 -6.35 12.11 20.20
N SER A 214 -6.21 12.84 19.09
CA SER A 214 -6.02 14.30 19.11
C SER A 214 -7.23 15.07 19.66
N CYS A 215 -8.44 14.50 19.57
CA CYS A 215 -9.66 15.08 20.13
C CYS A 215 -9.95 14.64 21.58
N ASN A 216 -9.16 13.74 22.16
CA ASN A 216 -9.34 13.29 23.55
C ASN A 216 -8.53 14.19 24.49
N GLU A 217 -9.17 15.25 24.99
CA GLU A 217 -8.56 16.25 25.88
C GLU A 217 -7.88 15.60 27.10
N LYS A 218 -8.58 14.70 27.79
CA LYS A 218 -8.05 13.99 28.95
C LYS A 218 -6.75 13.22 28.64
N PHE A 219 -6.73 12.51 27.52
CA PHE A 219 -5.54 11.78 27.09
C PHE A 219 -4.39 12.74 26.74
N CYS A 220 -4.71 13.83 26.03
CA CYS A 220 -3.73 14.85 25.66
C CYS A 220 -3.12 15.51 26.91
N ASP A 221 -3.93 15.88 27.90
CA ASP A 221 -3.48 16.47 29.16
C ASP A 221 -2.57 15.51 29.94
N GLU A 222 -2.95 14.23 30.03
CA GLU A 222 -2.12 13.20 30.64
C GLU A 222 -0.77 13.09 29.91
N CYS A 223 -0.78 13.09 28.58
CA CYS A 223 0.42 13.05 27.75
C CYS A 223 1.30 14.30 27.93
N LEU A 224 0.72 15.49 27.99
CA LEU A 224 1.44 16.76 28.20
C LEU A 224 2.01 16.84 29.62
N SER A 225 1.32 16.28 30.62
CA SER A 225 1.82 16.22 32.00
C SER A 225 3.09 15.37 32.13
N LEU A 226 3.19 14.26 31.37
CA LEU A 226 4.40 13.42 31.32
C LEU A 226 5.60 14.17 30.76
N LEU A 227 5.35 15.12 29.85
CA LEU A 227 6.38 15.96 29.25
C LEU A 227 6.71 17.20 30.11
N GLY A 228 5.94 17.52 31.14
CA GLY A 228 6.18 18.71 31.97
C GLY A 228 6.09 20.01 31.17
N VAL A 229 5.22 20.08 30.17
CA VAL A 229 5.11 21.22 29.24
C VAL A 229 3.94 22.15 29.57
N SER A 230 3.50 22.17 30.83
CA SER A 230 2.39 22.99 31.33
C SER A 230 2.59 24.49 31.12
N ASP A 231 3.84 24.94 31.00
CA ASP A 231 4.19 26.35 30.89
C ASP A 231 4.02 26.93 29.46
N TYR A 232 3.71 26.07 28.49
CA TYR A 232 3.44 26.46 27.11
C TYR A 232 1.95 26.77 26.92
N ASP A 233 1.63 27.67 25.99
CA ASP A 233 0.24 27.97 25.63
C ASP A 233 -0.46 26.77 24.99
N CYS A 234 -1.79 26.71 25.17
CA CYS A 234 -2.64 25.61 24.72
C CYS A 234 -2.48 25.34 23.21
N ASP A 235 -2.41 26.39 22.38
CA ASP A 235 -2.24 26.25 20.93
C ASP A 235 -0.93 25.54 20.57
N THR A 236 0.18 25.90 21.24
CA THR A 236 1.49 25.28 21.04
C THR A 236 1.49 23.81 21.50
N GLN A 237 0.82 23.51 22.62
CA GLN A 237 0.68 22.14 23.12
C GLN A 237 -0.14 21.26 22.17
N SER A 238 -1.30 21.75 21.71
CA SER A 238 -2.15 21.04 20.75
C SER A 238 -1.42 20.81 19.43
N GLN A 239 -0.71 21.82 18.92
CA GLN A 239 0.09 21.67 17.71
C GLN A 239 1.16 20.59 17.87
N PHE A 240 1.86 20.55 19.01
CA PHE A 240 2.86 19.52 19.29
C PHE A 240 2.27 18.11 19.30
N ILE A 241 1.12 17.91 19.96
CA ILE A 241 0.46 16.60 19.97
C ILE A 241 0.10 16.17 18.54
N VAL A 242 -0.51 17.05 17.76
CA VAL A 242 -0.92 16.74 16.37
C VAL A 242 0.29 16.37 15.51
N GLU A 243 1.36 17.16 15.55
CA GLU A 243 2.57 16.87 14.77
C GLU A 243 3.27 15.59 15.23
N PHE A 244 3.33 15.35 16.54
CA PHE A 244 3.89 14.13 17.09
C PHE A 244 3.10 12.90 16.61
N LEU A 245 1.77 12.96 16.67
CA LEU A 245 0.90 11.88 16.23
C LEU A 245 1.04 11.59 14.72
N PHE A 246 1.10 12.61 13.86
CA PHE A 246 1.31 12.41 12.41
C PHE A 246 2.69 11.83 12.09
N ASN A 247 3.74 12.26 12.79
CA ASN A 247 5.07 11.68 12.63
C ASN A 247 5.08 10.22 13.12
N CYS A 248 4.46 9.94 14.26
CA CYS A 248 4.31 8.60 14.81
C CYS A 248 3.56 7.68 13.85
N LEU A 249 2.43 8.13 13.30
CA LEU A 249 1.66 7.45 12.26
C LEU A 249 2.54 7.08 11.05
N THR A 250 3.32 8.04 10.55
CA THR A 250 4.18 7.84 9.39
C THR A 250 5.27 6.79 9.67
N GLU A 251 5.88 6.82 10.86
CA GLU A 251 6.89 5.83 11.25
C GLU A 251 6.29 4.44 11.49
N VAL A 252 5.14 4.35 12.16
CA VAL A 252 4.41 3.09 12.37
C VAL A 252 4.03 2.49 11.01
N PHE A 253 3.46 3.30 10.11
CA PHE A 253 3.11 2.85 8.77
C PHE A 253 4.33 2.37 7.97
N ARG A 254 5.44 3.12 8.02
CA ARG A 254 6.69 2.72 7.37
C ARG A 254 7.25 1.43 7.96
N PHE A 255 7.23 1.29 9.28
CA PHE A 255 7.69 0.09 9.97
C PHE A 255 6.85 -1.13 9.59
N ILE A 256 5.52 -1.00 9.60
CA ILE A 256 4.62 -2.07 9.22
C ILE A 256 4.82 -2.41 7.74
N SER A 257 4.83 -1.43 6.86
CA SER A 257 5.08 -1.63 5.42
C SER A 257 6.41 -2.32 5.14
N ALA A 258 7.50 -1.91 5.82
CA ALA A 258 8.80 -2.54 5.68
C ALA A 258 8.80 -3.97 6.24
N SER A 259 8.14 -4.21 7.36
CA SER A 259 8.00 -5.53 7.98
C SER A 259 7.18 -6.47 7.11
N PHE A 260 6.05 -6.00 6.56
CA PHE A 260 5.26 -6.72 5.56
C PHE A 260 6.12 -7.06 4.35
N ARG A 261 6.79 -6.08 3.73
CA ARG A 261 7.66 -6.35 2.57
C ARG A 261 8.74 -7.38 2.90
N LYS A 262 9.36 -7.32 4.09
CA LYS A 262 10.41 -8.27 4.50
C LYS A 262 9.86 -9.68 4.78
N HIS A 263 8.71 -9.81 5.44
CA HIS A 263 8.12 -11.10 5.77
C HIS A 263 7.45 -11.78 4.57
N TYR A 264 6.91 -10.99 3.64
CA TYR A 264 6.23 -11.48 2.44
C TYR A 264 7.14 -11.56 1.21
N GLN A 265 8.37 -11.06 1.29
CA GLN A 265 9.48 -11.52 0.45
C GLN A 265 9.93 -12.91 0.91
N ARG A 266 9.03 -13.89 0.94
CA ARG A 266 9.48 -15.28 0.86
C ARG A 266 10.15 -15.42 -0.50
N PRO A 267 11.37 -15.99 -0.57
CA PRO A 267 11.90 -16.39 -1.87
C PRO A 267 10.87 -17.33 -2.47
N LEU A 268 10.21 -16.88 -3.54
CA LEU A 268 9.38 -17.78 -4.33
C LEU A 268 10.27 -18.97 -4.66
N LYS A 269 9.78 -20.19 -4.38
CA LYS A 269 10.46 -21.38 -4.88
C LYS A 269 10.68 -21.16 -6.39
N PRO A 270 11.86 -21.49 -6.92
CA PRO A 270 12.11 -21.39 -8.35
C PRO A 270 10.99 -22.15 -9.06
N MET A 271 10.20 -21.38 -9.77
CA MET A 271 8.93 -21.81 -10.29
C MET A 271 9.17 -22.61 -11.56
N PRO A 272 8.36 -23.65 -11.87
CA PRO A 272 8.31 -24.17 -13.22
C PRO A 272 7.98 -23.00 -14.15
N GLU A 273 8.89 -22.72 -15.08
CA GLU A 273 8.74 -21.62 -16.02
C GLU A 273 7.49 -21.89 -16.87
N LEU A 274 6.51 -20.99 -16.80
CA LEU A 274 5.34 -21.06 -17.67
C LEU A 274 5.82 -20.78 -19.09
N ASP A 275 5.52 -21.71 -19.99
CA ASP A 275 5.81 -21.51 -21.40
C ASP A 275 4.96 -20.37 -21.99
N ALA A 276 5.29 -19.96 -23.22
CA ALA A 276 4.60 -18.86 -23.88
C ALA A 276 3.10 -19.17 -24.11
N GLU A 277 2.75 -20.43 -24.36
CA GLU A 277 1.37 -20.83 -24.63
C GLU A 277 0.51 -20.78 -23.36
N ASP A 278 1.03 -21.27 -22.24
CA ASP A 278 0.40 -21.18 -20.93
C ASP A 278 0.15 -19.73 -20.52
N LYS A 279 1.12 -18.85 -20.77
CA LYS A 279 0.95 -17.40 -20.55
C LYS A 279 -0.21 -16.84 -21.38
N GLN A 280 -0.30 -17.16 -22.68
CA GLN A 280 -1.41 -16.71 -23.53
C GLN A 280 -2.76 -17.15 -22.97
N VAL A 281 -2.86 -18.40 -22.57
CA VAL A 281 -4.10 -18.95 -22.01
C VAL A 281 -4.47 -18.24 -20.72
N ILE A 282 -3.51 -17.98 -19.83
CA ILE A 282 -3.72 -17.23 -18.59
C ILE A 282 -4.24 -15.81 -18.90
N TYR A 283 -3.63 -15.12 -19.86
CA TYR A 283 -4.06 -13.78 -20.27
C TYR A 283 -5.48 -13.80 -20.86
N TYR A 284 -5.79 -14.80 -21.68
CA TYR A 284 -7.12 -14.99 -22.25
C TYR A 284 -8.18 -15.21 -21.17
N ILE A 285 -7.91 -16.08 -20.19
CA ILE A 285 -8.83 -16.34 -19.07
C ILE A 285 -9.02 -15.07 -18.25
N GLY A 286 -7.93 -14.38 -17.90
CA GLY A 286 -7.96 -13.12 -17.17
C GLY A 286 -8.79 -12.05 -17.88
N GLY A 287 -8.56 -11.84 -19.19
CA GLY A 287 -9.32 -10.89 -20.00
C GLY A 287 -10.80 -11.25 -20.13
N SER A 288 -11.12 -12.54 -20.27
CA SER A 288 -12.51 -13.01 -20.32
C SER A 288 -13.26 -12.72 -19.01
N ILE A 289 -12.61 -12.94 -17.87
CA ILE A 289 -13.18 -12.64 -16.54
C ILE A 289 -13.37 -11.15 -16.36
N MET A 290 -12.34 -10.33 -16.65
CA MET A 290 -12.44 -8.87 -16.54
C MET A 290 -13.56 -8.31 -17.42
N ARG A 291 -13.69 -8.81 -18.64
CA ARG A 291 -14.79 -8.44 -19.54
C ARG A 291 -16.16 -8.88 -18.99
N GLY A 292 -16.24 -10.04 -18.34
CA GLY A 292 -17.42 -10.50 -17.63
C GLY A 292 -17.88 -9.52 -16.56
N TYR A 293 -16.97 -9.14 -15.66
CA TYR A 293 -17.24 -8.14 -14.61
C TYR A 293 -17.55 -6.77 -15.18
N PHE A 294 -16.87 -6.34 -16.25
CA PHE A 294 -17.18 -5.08 -16.93
C PHE A 294 -18.63 -5.06 -17.44
N ARG A 295 -19.10 -6.16 -18.05
CA ARG A 295 -20.50 -6.27 -18.51
C ARG A 295 -21.49 -6.25 -17.35
N ILE A 296 -21.19 -6.92 -16.25
CA ILE A 296 -22.04 -6.90 -15.04
C ILE A 296 -22.13 -5.47 -14.51
N ALA A 297 -20.97 -4.82 -14.30
CA ALA A 297 -20.90 -3.44 -13.82
C ALA A 297 -21.66 -2.47 -14.74
N HIS A 298 -21.53 -2.63 -16.06
CA HIS A 298 -22.23 -1.81 -17.04
C HIS A 298 -23.76 -2.01 -17.00
N ARG A 299 -24.26 -3.24 -16.79
CA ARG A 299 -25.71 -3.50 -16.63
C ARG A 299 -26.26 -2.84 -15.37
N HIS A 300 -25.46 -2.77 -14.32
CA HIS A 300 -25.82 -2.17 -13.04
C HIS A 300 -25.33 -0.72 -12.89
N LYS A 301 -25.14 0.02 -14.00
CA LYS A 301 -24.61 1.40 -13.99
C LYS A 301 -25.42 2.41 -13.15
N ASN A 302 -26.68 2.12 -12.86
CA ASN A 302 -27.53 2.96 -11.99
C ASN A 302 -27.17 2.80 -10.50
N ASN A 303 -26.40 1.77 -10.13
CA ASN A 303 -25.89 1.59 -8.78
C ASN A 303 -24.51 2.27 -8.66
N PRO A 304 -24.32 3.23 -7.75
CA PRO A 304 -23.08 4.01 -7.65
C PRO A 304 -21.85 3.15 -7.31
N LYS A 305 -22.04 2.00 -6.63
CA LYS A 305 -20.93 1.05 -6.40
C LYS A 305 -20.46 0.42 -7.71
N TRP A 306 -21.40 -0.05 -8.54
CA TRP A 306 -21.09 -0.68 -9.82
C TRP A 306 -20.61 0.32 -10.88
N GLU A 307 -21.07 1.56 -10.84
CA GLU A 307 -20.53 2.63 -11.69
C GLU A 307 -19.03 2.83 -11.44
N LYS A 308 -18.61 2.91 -10.17
CA LYS A 308 -17.19 2.99 -9.79
C LYS A 308 -16.40 1.77 -10.25
N VAL A 309 -16.93 0.55 -10.03
CA VAL A 309 -16.30 -0.69 -10.52
C VAL A 309 -16.16 -0.68 -12.04
N CYS A 310 -17.18 -0.23 -12.77
CA CYS A 310 -17.16 -0.12 -14.23
C CYS A 310 -16.03 0.83 -14.69
N ALA A 311 -15.92 2.00 -14.07
CA ALA A 311 -14.89 2.98 -14.36
C ALA A 311 -13.48 2.44 -14.08
N VAL A 312 -13.29 1.73 -12.95
CA VAL A 312 -12.00 1.16 -12.56
C VAL A 312 -11.58 0.03 -13.50
N ILE A 313 -12.48 -0.90 -13.82
CA ILE A 313 -12.18 -1.98 -14.77
C ILE A 313 -11.78 -1.40 -16.13
N LYS A 314 -12.52 -0.41 -16.62
CA LYS A 314 -12.24 0.23 -17.92
C LYS A 314 -10.89 0.95 -17.95
N THR A 315 -10.51 1.60 -16.86
CA THR A 315 -9.34 2.51 -16.83
C THR A 315 -8.06 1.80 -16.41
N HIS A 316 -8.14 0.81 -15.52
CA HIS A 316 -6.96 0.21 -14.88
C HIS A 316 -6.72 -1.25 -15.27
N LEU A 317 -7.78 -2.01 -15.57
CA LEU A 317 -7.68 -3.46 -15.79
C LEU A 317 -7.69 -3.83 -17.27
N LEU A 318 -8.41 -3.07 -18.10
CA LEU A 318 -8.54 -3.33 -19.53
C LEU A 318 -7.64 -2.42 -20.37
N SER A 319 -7.25 -2.93 -21.53
CA SER A 319 -6.50 -2.24 -22.56
C SER A 319 -7.23 -2.35 -23.91
N SER A 320 -7.22 -1.27 -24.69
CA SER A 320 -7.73 -1.26 -26.06
C SER A 320 -6.80 -1.98 -27.03
N GLU A 321 -5.52 -2.06 -26.69
CA GLU A 321 -4.47 -2.66 -27.52
C GLU A 321 -3.82 -3.85 -26.80
N PRO A 322 -3.30 -4.85 -27.54
CA PRO A 322 -2.52 -5.93 -26.95
C PRO A 322 -1.29 -5.35 -26.24
N VAL A 323 -1.01 -5.84 -25.04
CA VAL A 323 0.13 -5.40 -24.22
C VAL A 323 0.97 -6.61 -23.83
N GLY A 324 2.30 -6.44 -23.78
CA GLY A 324 3.22 -7.50 -23.38
C GLY A 324 3.40 -8.57 -24.45
N ASP A 325 3.71 -9.79 -24.03
CA ASP A 325 4.00 -10.91 -24.92
C ASP A 325 2.72 -11.57 -25.48
N ILE A 326 1.58 -10.86 -25.53
CA ILE A 326 0.32 -11.41 -26.03
C ILE A 326 0.39 -11.63 -27.55
N ASP A 327 0.06 -12.83 -27.99
CA ASP A 327 -0.20 -13.13 -29.40
C ASP A 327 -1.61 -12.63 -29.75
N ALA A 328 -1.64 -11.41 -30.30
CA ALA A 328 -2.87 -10.76 -30.70
C ALA A 328 -3.60 -11.52 -31.81
N ALA A 329 -2.88 -12.23 -32.70
CA ALA A 329 -3.50 -13.01 -33.77
C ALA A 329 -4.23 -14.23 -33.19
N TRP A 330 -3.54 -15.01 -32.34
CA TRP A 330 -4.13 -16.14 -31.63
C TRP A 330 -5.37 -15.74 -30.82
N THR A 331 -5.28 -14.62 -30.08
CA THR A 331 -6.40 -14.10 -29.28
C THR A 331 -7.60 -13.70 -30.15
N ARG A 332 -7.34 -13.04 -31.29
CA ARG A 332 -8.40 -12.64 -32.24
C ARG A 332 -9.10 -13.84 -32.85
N ASP A 333 -8.34 -14.87 -33.22
CA ASP A 333 -8.89 -16.09 -33.81
C ASP A 333 -9.83 -16.80 -32.83
N ILE A 334 -9.47 -16.85 -31.53
CA ILE A 334 -10.25 -17.56 -30.52
C ILE A 334 -11.55 -16.85 -30.14
N ASP A 335 -11.54 -15.52 -29.95
CA ASP A 335 -12.71 -14.77 -29.49
C ASP A 335 -13.39 -13.93 -30.57
N ARG A 336 -13.09 -14.21 -31.85
CA ARG A 336 -13.56 -13.45 -33.01
C ARG A 336 -13.32 -11.93 -32.84
N GLY A 337 -12.15 -11.59 -32.29
CA GLY A 337 -11.72 -10.22 -32.02
C GLY A 337 -12.48 -9.47 -30.93
N SER A 338 -13.33 -10.12 -30.14
CA SER A 338 -14.19 -9.41 -29.20
C SER A 338 -13.59 -9.29 -27.78
N LEU A 339 -12.50 -9.99 -27.49
CA LEU A 339 -11.88 -10.01 -26.17
C LEU A 339 -11.19 -8.66 -25.91
N LEU A 340 -11.47 -8.09 -24.75
CA LEU A 340 -10.72 -6.92 -24.29
C LEU A 340 -9.39 -7.41 -23.72
N TYR A 341 -8.30 -6.79 -24.15
CA TYR A 341 -6.97 -7.07 -23.59
C TYR A 341 -6.91 -6.59 -22.14
N ILE A 342 -6.05 -7.20 -21.33
CA ILE A 342 -5.78 -6.75 -19.97
C ILE A 342 -4.44 -6.02 -19.92
N THR A 343 -4.34 -5.05 -19.02
CA THR A 343 -3.12 -4.26 -18.84
C THR A 343 -1.96 -5.14 -18.35
N MET A 344 -0.71 -4.75 -18.62
CA MET A 344 0.48 -5.50 -18.18
C MET A 344 0.49 -5.78 -16.66
N PRO A 345 0.17 -4.82 -15.77
CA PRO A 345 0.04 -5.11 -14.34
C PRO A 345 -1.00 -6.20 -14.03
N CYS A 346 -2.15 -6.18 -14.71
CA CYS A 346 -3.20 -7.19 -14.55
C CYS A 346 -2.74 -8.58 -15.06
N GLN A 347 -1.94 -8.64 -16.13
CA GLN A 347 -1.30 -9.88 -16.58
C GLN A 347 -0.37 -10.47 -15.52
N ILE A 348 0.48 -9.64 -14.89
CA ILE A 348 1.39 -10.06 -13.82
C ILE A 348 0.61 -10.58 -12.60
N PHE A 349 -0.51 -9.93 -12.26
CA PHE A 349 -1.42 -10.39 -11.21
C PHE A 349 -1.95 -11.79 -11.50
N PHE A 350 -2.52 -12.05 -12.68
CA PHE A 350 -3.05 -13.37 -13.01
C PHE A 350 -1.98 -14.46 -13.12
N LEU A 351 -0.78 -14.11 -13.60
CA LEU A 351 0.36 -15.02 -13.55
C LEU A 351 0.68 -15.40 -12.11
N SER A 352 0.69 -14.43 -11.19
CA SER A 352 0.96 -14.69 -9.77
C SER A 352 -0.13 -15.53 -9.10
N VAL A 353 -1.41 -15.27 -9.40
CA VAL A 353 -2.54 -16.09 -8.92
C VAL A 353 -2.44 -17.51 -9.45
N THR A 354 -2.03 -17.71 -10.71
CA THR A 354 -1.84 -19.05 -11.30
C THR A 354 -0.83 -19.87 -10.50
N LYS A 355 0.25 -19.25 -9.99
CA LYS A 355 1.24 -19.93 -9.14
C LYS A 355 0.58 -20.48 -7.88
N VAL A 356 -0.20 -19.65 -7.20
CA VAL A 356 -0.92 -20.05 -5.98
C VAL A 356 -1.89 -21.18 -6.30
N VAL A 357 -2.62 -21.10 -7.41
CA VAL A 357 -3.52 -22.17 -7.85
C VAL A 357 -2.78 -23.48 -8.05
N TYR A 358 -1.61 -23.47 -8.71
CA TYR A 358 -0.83 -24.68 -8.96
C TYR A 358 -0.19 -25.26 -7.69
N GLU A 359 0.26 -24.42 -6.77
CA GLU A 359 0.83 -24.86 -5.49
C GLU A 359 -0.22 -25.47 -4.55
N ASN A 360 -1.51 -25.13 -4.73
CA ASN A 360 -2.62 -25.63 -3.91
C ASN A 360 -3.51 -26.63 -4.65
N GLU A 361 -3.08 -27.12 -5.82
CA GLU A 361 -3.76 -28.21 -6.52
C GLU A 361 -3.47 -29.53 -5.79
N LYS A 362 -4.53 -30.22 -5.37
CA LYS A 362 -4.45 -31.55 -4.73
C LYS A 362 -4.05 -32.61 -5.76
N ARG A 363 -3.66 -33.79 -5.28
CA ARG A 363 -3.22 -34.91 -6.14
C ARG A 363 -4.29 -35.40 -7.12
N ASP A 364 -5.57 -35.24 -6.76
CA ASP A 364 -6.72 -35.57 -7.60
C ASP A 364 -7.07 -34.47 -8.62
N GLY A 365 -6.30 -33.37 -8.65
CA GLY A 365 -6.55 -32.21 -9.51
C GLY A 365 -7.62 -31.25 -8.99
N SER A 366 -8.18 -31.50 -7.79
CA SER A 366 -9.07 -30.55 -7.15
C SER A 366 -8.28 -29.38 -6.56
N ILE A 367 -8.90 -28.20 -6.53
CA ILE A 367 -8.32 -26.98 -5.95
C ILE A 367 -9.20 -26.53 -4.81
N ASP A 368 -8.58 -26.23 -3.68
CA ASP A 368 -9.24 -25.61 -2.54
C ASP A 368 -9.28 -24.09 -2.76
N TYR A 369 -10.42 -23.60 -3.27
CA TYR A 369 -10.53 -22.20 -3.68
C TYR A 369 -10.44 -21.24 -2.50
N ASP A 370 -10.96 -21.61 -1.34
CA ASP A 370 -10.93 -20.77 -0.15
C ASP A 370 -9.50 -20.66 0.38
N GLN A 371 -8.74 -21.76 0.32
CA GLN A 371 -7.30 -21.73 0.60
C GLN A 371 -6.52 -20.85 -0.39
N VAL A 372 -6.83 -20.93 -1.69
CA VAL A 372 -6.19 -20.06 -2.70
C VAL A 372 -6.48 -18.59 -2.43
N ILE A 373 -7.73 -18.24 -2.14
CA ILE A 373 -8.14 -16.86 -1.80
C ILE A 373 -7.41 -16.39 -0.55
N ASP A 374 -7.39 -17.21 0.51
CA ASP A 374 -6.70 -16.89 1.76
C ASP A 374 -5.21 -16.59 1.54
N ILE A 375 -4.53 -17.40 0.73
CA ILE A 375 -3.13 -17.18 0.36
C ILE A 375 -2.97 -15.92 -0.48
N VAL A 376 -3.83 -15.67 -1.47
CA VAL A 376 -3.75 -14.44 -2.28
C VAL A 376 -3.92 -13.20 -1.41
N CYS A 377 -4.91 -13.19 -0.51
CA CYS A 377 -5.15 -12.09 0.42
C CYS A 377 -3.96 -11.84 1.36
N LYS A 378 -3.30 -12.92 1.80
CA LYS A 378 -2.14 -12.87 2.71
C LYS A 378 -0.78 -12.76 2.01
N THR A 379 -0.70 -12.55 0.70
CA THR A 379 0.59 -12.45 -0.01
C THR A 379 0.77 -11.10 -0.69
N SER A 380 1.91 -10.87 -1.34
CA SER A 380 2.15 -9.67 -2.14
C SER A 380 1.21 -9.54 -3.34
N ILE A 381 0.42 -10.56 -3.66
CA ILE A 381 -0.55 -10.54 -4.76
C ILE A 381 -1.70 -9.57 -4.45
N SER A 382 -2.16 -9.49 -3.20
CA SER A 382 -3.16 -8.49 -2.81
C SER A 382 -2.63 -7.06 -2.89
N VAL A 383 -1.34 -6.85 -2.61
CA VAL A 383 -0.66 -5.56 -2.81
C VAL A 383 -0.57 -5.21 -4.30
N GLN A 384 -0.25 -6.19 -5.16
CA GLN A 384 -0.27 -5.98 -6.62
C GLN A 384 -1.66 -5.55 -7.10
N TRP A 385 -2.72 -6.17 -6.57
CA TRP A 385 -4.09 -5.77 -6.88
C TRP A 385 -4.37 -4.31 -6.52
N ASP A 386 -4.00 -3.91 -5.31
CA ASP A 386 -4.16 -2.54 -4.82
C ASP A 386 -3.38 -1.52 -5.70
N ASP A 387 -2.14 -1.85 -6.05
CA ASP A 387 -1.30 -1.05 -6.95
C ASP A 387 -1.93 -0.90 -8.36
N ILE A 388 -2.62 -1.94 -8.86
CA ILE A 388 -3.30 -1.90 -10.16
C ILE A 388 -4.46 -0.93 -10.13
N ILE A 389 -5.31 -0.99 -9.09
CA ILE A 389 -6.52 -0.17 -9.00
C ILE A 389 -6.27 1.23 -8.42
N LYS A 390 -5.10 1.49 -7.83
CA LYS A 390 -4.66 2.81 -7.31
C LYS A 390 -5.67 3.45 -6.35
N ASP A 391 -6.16 2.69 -5.37
CA ASP A 391 -7.15 3.15 -4.39
C ASP A 391 -8.46 3.68 -5.00
N ALA A 392 -8.76 3.37 -6.27
CA ALA A 392 -9.93 3.90 -6.96
C ALA A 392 -11.27 3.29 -6.48
N LEU A 393 -11.21 2.23 -5.65
CA LEU A 393 -12.37 1.61 -5.02
C LEU A 393 -12.25 1.69 -3.49
N PRO A 394 -13.38 1.83 -2.78
CA PRO A 394 -13.43 1.56 -1.35
C PRO A 394 -12.88 0.16 -1.03
N GLU A 395 -12.23 0.01 0.11
CA GLU A 395 -11.56 -1.23 0.53
C GLU A 395 -12.48 -2.46 0.49
N ASP A 396 -13.68 -2.36 1.06
CA ASP A 396 -14.67 -3.43 1.09
C ASP A 396 -15.03 -3.91 -0.33
N LEU A 397 -15.19 -2.96 -1.25
CA LEU A 397 -15.52 -3.24 -2.64
C LEU A 397 -14.32 -3.78 -3.44
N SER A 398 -13.12 -3.26 -3.17
CA SER A 398 -11.87 -3.73 -3.77
C SER A 398 -11.59 -5.19 -3.40
N ILE A 399 -11.65 -5.51 -2.11
CA ILE A 399 -11.42 -6.86 -1.59
C ILE A 399 -12.49 -7.83 -2.08
N GLY A 400 -13.75 -7.40 -2.08
CA GLY A 400 -14.86 -8.19 -2.63
C GLY A 400 -14.63 -8.52 -4.10
N LEU A 401 -14.31 -7.51 -4.94
CA LEU A 401 -14.03 -7.71 -6.36
C LEU A 401 -12.81 -8.60 -6.59
N MET A 402 -11.72 -8.40 -5.85
CA MET A 402 -10.52 -9.23 -5.97
C MET A 402 -10.83 -10.70 -5.65
N THR A 403 -11.52 -10.95 -4.53
CA THR A 403 -11.90 -12.29 -4.08
C THR A 403 -12.71 -13.02 -5.13
N ASP A 404 -13.72 -12.34 -5.66
CA ASP A 404 -14.60 -12.80 -6.73
C ASP A 404 -13.82 -13.14 -8.01
N VAL A 405 -12.92 -12.25 -8.44
CA VAL A 405 -12.07 -12.42 -9.61
C VAL A 405 -11.13 -13.61 -9.44
N VAL A 406 -10.47 -13.72 -8.29
CA VAL A 406 -9.55 -14.83 -7.96
C VAL A 406 -10.30 -16.14 -7.94
N GLN A 407 -11.51 -16.17 -7.37
CA GLN A 407 -12.33 -17.38 -7.34
C GLN A 407 -12.74 -17.82 -8.75
N CYS A 408 -13.25 -16.89 -9.57
CA CYS A 408 -13.61 -17.16 -10.96
C CYS A 408 -12.40 -17.64 -11.79
N PHE A 409 -11.25 -16.99 -11.60
CA PHE A 409 -10.01 -17.34 -12.29
C PHE A 409 -9.52 -18.72 -11.89
N SER A 410 -9.50 -19.02 -10.59
CA SER A 410 -9.07 -20.32 -10.08
C SER A 410 -9.96 -21.45 -10.59
N LYS A 411 -11.28 -21.24 -10.64
CA LYS A 411 -12.24 -22.21 -11.23
C LYS A 411 -11.98 -22.44 -12.72
N ALA A 412 -11.70 -21.38 -13.49
CA ALA A 412 -11.43 -21.49 -14.91
C ALA A 412 -10.07 -22.14 -15.21
N CYS A 413 -9.02 -21.68 -14.53
CA CYS A 413 -7.66 -22.20 -14.64
C CYS A 413 -7.59 -23.68 -14.22
N GLY A 414 -8.18 -24.03 -13.08
CA GLY A 414 -8.22 -25.39 -12.55
C GLY A 414 -8.85 -26.42 -13.48
N ARG A 415 -9.99 -26.07 -14.10
CA ARG A 415 -10.64 -26.93 -15.11
C ARG A 415 -9.75 -27.20 -16.31
N GLY A 416 -8.95 -26.20 -16.72
CA GLY A 416 -8.00 -26.35 -17.81
C GLY A 416 -6.83 -27.27 -17.48
N VAL A 417 -6.27 -27.14 -16.27
CA VAL A 417 -5.18 -28.00 -15.77
C VAL A 417 -5.63 -29.45 -15.67
N ALA A 418 -6.77 -29.71 -15.01
CA ALA A 418 -7.32 -31.06 -14.86
C ALA A 418 -7.53 -31.73 -16.23
N LYS A 419 -8.01 -30.97 -17.22
CA LYS A 419 -8.17 -31.48 -18.59
C LYS A 419 -6.83 -31.83 -19.26
N ARG A 420 -5.78 -31.03 -19.06
CA ARG A 420 -4.44 -31.34 -19.59
C ARG A 420 -3.86 -32.62 -19.00
N ARG A 421 -3.96 -32.79 -17.68
CA ARG A 421 -3.54 -34.04 -17.01
C ARG A 421 -4.30 -35.24 -17.55
N LEU A 422 -5.62 -35.11 -17.71
CA LEU A 422 -6.45 -36.18 -18.27
C LEU A 422 -6.09 -36.49 -19.73
N ASN A 423 -5.72 -35.50 -20.54
CA ASN A 423 -5.26 -35.71 -21.91
C ASN A 423 -3.89 -36.40 -21.93
N ALA A 424 -2.96 -35.97 -21.09
CA ALA A 424 -1.64 -36.57 -20.95
C ALA A 424 -1.72 -38.05 -20.51
N LEU A 425 -2.57 -38.37 -19.53
CA LEU A 425 -2.80 -39.76 -19.09
C LEU A 425 -3.45 -40.66 -20.15
N ARG A 426 -4.05 -40.07 -21.19
CA ARG A 426 -4.75 -40.80 -22.26
C ARG A 426 -3.90 -40.95 -23.52
N ASP A 427 -2.62 -40.58 -23.48
CA ASP A 427 -1.73 -40.43 -24.65
C ASP A 427 -2.40 -39.65 -25.79
N LYS A 428 -3.33 -38.76 -25.44
CA LYS A 428 -3.90 -37.83 -26.40
C LYS A 428 -2.87 -36.73 -26.58
N PRO A 429 -2.69 -36.22 -27.81
CA PRO A 429 -1.86 -35.05 -28.01
C PRO A 429 -2.26 -33.99 -26.98
N ILE A 430 -1.28 -33.38 -26.33
CA ILE A 430 -1.51 -32.34 -25.31
C ILE A 430 -2.14 -31.17 -26.06
N ILE A 431 -3.48 -31.18 -26.13
CA ILE A 431 -4.24 -30.03 -26.57
C ILE A 431 -4.13 -29.06 -25.39
N SER A 432 -3.56 -27.88 -25.62
CA SER A 432 -3.56 -26.78 -24.67
C SER A 432 -4.99 -26.50 -24.18
N MET A 433 -5.13 -25.72 -23.09
CA MET A 433 -6.41 -25.55 -22.39
C MET A 433 -7.57 -25.41 -23.37
N PRO A 434 -8.74 -26.00 -23.06
CA PRO A 434 -9.87 -26.02 -23.99
C PRO A 434 -10.37 -24.61 -24.23
N THR A 435 -9.79 -23.95 -25.22
CA THR A 435 -10.32 -22.76 -25.84
C THR A 435 -11.63 -23.20 -26.48
N ARG A 436 -12.65 -22.34 -26.39
CA ARG A 436 -13.97 -22.61 -26.99
C ARG A 436 -13.86 -23.03 -28.46
N HIS A 437 -12.77 -22.66 -29.13
CA HIS A 437 -12.41 -23.08 -30.48
C HIS A 437 -12.31 -24.60 -30.67
N ALA A 438 -11.70 -25.37 -29.76
CA ALA A 438 -11.62 -26.84 -29.90
C ALA A 438 -12.99 -27.54 -29.77
N VAL A 439 -14.00 -26.85 -29.23
CA VAL A 439 -15.40 -27.31 -29.16
C VAL A 439 -16.20 -26.81 -30.37
N ALA A 440 -15.89 -25.60 -30.86
CA ALA A 440 -16.56 -25.00 -32.02
C ALA A 440 -16.10 -25.59 -33.37
N SER A 441 -14.81 -25.90 -33.53
CA SER A 441 -14.26 -26.49 -34.77
C SER A 441 -14.68 -27.96 -35.00
N ARG A 442 -15.27 -28.62 -34.00
CA ARG A 442 -15.84 -29.97 -34.15
C ARG A 442 -17.28 -29.97 -34.67
N LYS A 443 -17.90 -28.80 -34.85
CA LYS A 443 -19.28 -28.65 -35.35
C LYS A 443 -19.36 -28.22 -36.82
N THR A 444 -18.23 -28.10 -37.48
CA THR A 444 -18.07 -28.02 -38.94
C THR A 444 -17.41 -29.28 -39.40
#